data_AF-A0A1X2IST7-F1
#
_entry.id   AF-A0A1X2IST7-F1
#
_cell.length_a   1.000
_cell.length_b   1.000
_cell.length_c   1.000
_cell.angle_alpha   90.00
_cell.angle_beta   90.00
_cell.angle_gamma   90.00
#
_symmetry.space_group_name_H-M   'P 1'
#
loop_
_entity.id
_entity.type
_entity.pdbx_description
1 polymer ?
#
loop_
_entity_poly.entity_id
_entity_poly.type
_entity_poly.pdbx_seq_one_letter_code
_entity_poly.pdbx_strand_id
1 'polypeptide(L)' 'RRRGNLPKHVTEFLKYWLLQHKKHPYPTERQKLELAQRTGLAVNQISNWFINAR' A
#
# COMPACT_ATOMS: atom_id res chain seq x y z
N ARG A 1 -6.72 -2.50 19.49
CA ARG A 1 -6.77 -3.02 18.10
C ARG A 1 -5.39 -3.59 17.77
N ARG A 2 -5.23 -4.92 17.65
CA ARG A 2 -3.92 -5.56 17.45
C ARG A 2 -3.31 -5.07 16.14
N ARG A 3 -2.11 -4.50 16.18
CA ARG A 3 -1.29 -4.21 14.98
C ARG A 3 -0.77 -5.55 14.47
N GLY A 4 -1.60 -6.25 13.70
CA GLY A 4 -1.14 -7.38 12.91
C GLY A 4 -0.28 -6.84 11.78
N ASN A 5 0.94 -7.36 11.65
CA ASN A 5 1.75 -7.10 10.45
C ASN A 5 0.95 -7.54 9.22
N LEU A 6 1.01 -6.75 8.15
CA LEU A 6 0.41 -7.13 6.88
C LEU A 6 1.08 -8.43 6.38
N PRO A 7 0.33 -9.32 5.69
CA PRO A 7 0.91 -10.51 5.09
C PRO A 7 2.10 -10.17 4.18
N LYS A 8 3.12 -11.05 4.14
CA LYS A 8 4.34 -10.81 3.35
C LYS A 8 4.02 -10.48 1.88
N HIS A 9 3.17 -11.28 1.23
CA HIS A 9 2.76 -11.06 -0.16
C HIS A 9 2.14 -9.67 -0.40
N VAL A 10 1.35 -9.17 0.56
CA VAL A 10 0.77 -7.82 0.48
C VAL A 10 1.87 -6.77 0.57
N THR A 11 2.79 -6.90 1.54
CA THR A 11 3.89 -5.95 1.67
C THR A 11 4.86 -5.98 0.49
N GLU A 12 5.10 -7.14 -0.13
CA GLU A 12 5.93 -7.28 -1.31
C GLU A 12 5.29 -6.60 -2.52
N PHE A 13 3.98 -6.77 -2.70
CA PHE A 13 3.23 -6.09 -3.75
C PHE A 13 3.26 -4.56 -3.59
N LEU A 14 3.03 -4.05 -2.38
CA LEU A 14 3.07 -2.61 -2.11
C LEU A 14 4.48 -2.02 -2.27
N LYS A 15 5.52 -2.77 -1.86
CA LYS A 15 6.93 -2.40 -2.11
C LYS A 15 7.26 -2.38 -3.59
N TYR A 16 6.78 -3.36 -4.37
CA TYR A 16 6.96 -3.36 -5.82
C TYR A 16 6.35 -2.10 -6.43
N TRP A 17 5.14 -1.72 -6.02
CA TRP A 17 4.51 -0.48 -6.47
C TRP A 17 5.37 0.76 -6.14
N LEU A 18 5.91 0.86 -4.91
CA LEU A 18 6.82 1.95 -4.52
C LEU A 18 8.06 2.02 -5.42
N LEU A 19 8.66 0.86 -5.73
CA LEU A 19 9.85 0.79 -6.58
C LEU A 19 9.56 1.25 -8.02
N GLN A 20 8.35 1.05 -8.52
CA GLN A 20 7.92 1.57 -9.83
C GLN A 20 7.61 3.08 -9.77
N HIS A 21 7.24 3.61 -8.61
CA HIS A 21 6.85 5.01 -8.41
C HIS A 21 7.89 5.81 -7.60
N LYS A 22 9.19 5.47 -7.68
CA LYS A 22 10.26 6.11 -6.90
C LYS A 22 10.32 7.63 -7.04
N LYS A 23 9.95 8.18 -8.20
CA LYS A 23 9.93 9.64 -8.44
C LYS A 23 8.80 10.35 -7.69
N HIS A 24 7.67 9.67 -7.49
CA HIS A 24 6.49 10.22 -6.83
C HIS A 24 5.72 9.10 -6.10
N PRO A 25 6.16 8.72 -4.88
CA PRO A 25 5.64 7.54 -4.16
C PRO A 25 4.30 7.80 -3.45
N TYR A 26 3.43 8.61 -4.07
CA TYR A 26 2.13 8.97 -3.53
C TYR A 26 1.05 8.46 -4.48
N PRO A 27 0.38 7.34 -4.15
CA PRO A 27 -0.71 6.85 -4.98
C PRO A 27 -1.87 7.86 -4.96
N THR A 28 -2.43 8.13 -6.14
CA THR A 28 -3.69 8.87 -6.28
C THR A 28 -4.85 8.08 -5.66
N GLU A 29 -6.00 8.72 -5.43
CA GLU A 29 -7.19 8.02 -4.88
C GLU A 29 -7.59 6.81 -5.72
N ARG A 30 -7.54 6.93 -7.05
CA ARG A 30 -7.78 5.81 -7.96
C ARG A 30 -6.76 4.69 -7.75
N GLN A 31 -5.47 5.00 -7.66
CA GLN A 31 -4.43 4.00 -7.43
C GLN A 31 -4.60 3.33 -6.05
N LYS A 32 -5.00 4.07 -5.01
CA LYS A 32 -5.29 3.50 -3.70
C LYS A 32 -6.45 2.50 -3.77
N LEU A 33 -7.51 2.80 -4.52
CA LEU A 33 -8.62 1.88 -4.75
C LEU A 33 -8.17 0.61 -5.49
N GLU A 34 -7.36 0.75 -6.53
CA GLU A 34 -6.80 -0.39 -7.27
C GLU A 34 -5.91 -1.26 -6.36
N LEU A 35 -5.06 -0.64 -5.53
CA LEU A 35 -4.21 -1.34 -4.56
C LEU A 35 -5.04 -2.05 -3.48
N ALA A 36 -6.10 -1.40 -2.98
CA ALA A 36 -7.04 -1.97 -2.03
C ALA A 36 -7.74 -3.21 -2.60
N GLN A 37 -8.25 -3.12 -3.83
CA GLN A 37 -8.89 -4.25 -4.51
C GLN A 37 -7.92 -5.44 -4.69
N ARG A 38 -6.67 -5.18 -5.08
CA ARG A 38 -5.67 -6.23 -5.30
C ARG A 38 -5.14 -6.88 -4.02
N THR A 39 -5.08 -6.14 -2.92
CA THR A 39 -4.50 -6.61 -1.65
C THR A 39 -5.55 -7.05 -0.62
N GLY A 40 -6.83 -6.76 -0.88
CA GLY A 40 -7.92 -6.97 0.08
C GLY A 40 -7.87 -6.03 1.29
N LEU A 41 -7.01 -5.01 1.26
CA LEU A 41 -6.88 -4.03 2.33
C LEU A 41 -7.87 -2.88 2.15
N ALA A 42 -8.28 -2.28 3.25
CA ALA A 42 -9.01 -1.02 3.19
C ALA A 42 -8.10 0.13 2.73
N VAL A 43 -8.67 1.11 2.01
CA VAL A 43 -7.95 2.27 1.47
C VAL A 43 -7.18 3.06 2.56
N ASN A 44 -7.71 3.09 3.78
CA ASN A 44 -7.03 3.70 4.92
C ASN A 44 -5.77 2.92 5.35
N GLN A 45 -5.76 1.58 5.26
CA GLN A 45 -4.59 0.75 5.52
C GLN A 45 -3.53 0.95 4.44
N ILE A 46 -3.94 1.08 3.18
CA ILE A 46 -3.05 1.45 2.07
C ILE A 46 -2.41 2.81 2.36
N SER A 47 -3.21 3.83 2.64
CA SER A 47 -2.72 5.18 2.94
C SER A 47 -1.72 5.18 4.10
N ASN A 48 -2.08 4.53 5.21
CA ASN A 48 -1.20 4.41 6.38
C ASN A 48 0.08 3.64 6.06
N TRP A 49 0.03 2.62 5.22
CA TRP A 49 1.22 1.87 4.83
C TRP A 49 2.16 2.75 4.00
N PHE A 50 1.65 3.48 3.00
CA PHE A 50 2.46 4.38 2.17
C PHE A 50 3.07 5.55 2.95
N ILE A 51 2.37 6.06 3.97
CA ILE A 51 2.91 7.08 4.87
C ILE A 51 4.10 6.53 5.70
N ASN A 52 3.99 5.30 6.19
CA ASN A 52 5.02 4.69 7.05
C ASN A 52 6.15 3.99 6.28
N ALA A 53 5.92 3.61 5.02
CA ALA A 53 6.88 2.89 4.18
C ALA A 53 7.75 3.83 3.32
N ARG A 54 7.62 5.16 3.51
CA ARG A 54 8.45 6.17 2.87
C ARG A 54 9.85 6.22 3.45
#